data_AF-A0A3S3T0Z7-F1
#
_entry.id   AF-A0A3S3T0Z7-F1
#
_cell.length_a   1.000
_cell.length_b   1.000
_cell.length_c   1.000
_cell.angle_alpha   90.00
_cell.angle_beta   90.00
_cell.angle_gamma   90.00
#
_symmetry.space_group_name_H-M   'P 1'
#
loop_
_entity.id
_entity.type
_entity.pdbx_description
1 polymer ?
#
loop_
_entity_poly.entity_id
_entity_poly.type
_entity_poly.pdbx_seq_one_letter_code
_entity_poly.pdbx_strand_id
1 'polypeptide(L)'
;MSVKPQSRLLTKQRFLPYFLTQAFGAFNDNVYKNVLLILIAFAAPGTLPIDSDLVINLAAGLFILPFFLFSASAGVLADKYDKALIMRVVKMAEIVIMSLAAIAFVTESYMALLVLLFLMGTQSAFFGPAKYALLPQHLKKEELVSGNALVETGTFLAILLGTLLAGVIANQSHAPAIAATSVICFAVIGYLSSRWIPEAKPSNPNIQFQWRPVRQTRHTLAIARKDKTIFQCVLGISWFWFLGACYLTQFPNFAKLHLGGDAAAVSFLLTLFSIGIAIGSLLCDRLSGHRIEPGIVPLGSLGITLFGADLMFATPEVIPATQTFLEFMTHPELFRVFVSLTMLGVSGGIFIVPLYAMMQSRAKEEERAQIIAANNIWNAIFMVASAITAIVFLSVMGLSIPQFFLFLSLVNFVVVLYIYIQTPDFFWRFVVWLVSHTMYRVRHKDLSNIPANGGALIVCNHVSYVDALLLAGAYPRPIRFLMDRDIYNLPFIKAFCRACKVIPIDSTDRRSILKAFVKVNGYLEQGDIVCVFPEGELTHDGEIGPFMRGIDLIIKRSNVPVIPVALQGLWGSYFSREGGRALLKLPKRFWSKVCIVAGSPIHAEQASSTILREQVLALRGDNR
;
A
#
# COMPACT_ATOMS: atom_id res chain seq x y z
N MET A 1 0.86 15.41 23.47
CA MET A 1 -0.13 15.23 22.39
C MET A 1 0.49 15.74 21.09
N SER A 2 0.85 14.85 20.17
CA SER A 2 1.48 15.22 18.89
C SER A 2 0.39 15.40 17.83
N VAL A 3 0.26 16.61 17.29
CA VAL A 3 -0.64 16.89 16.15
C VAL A 3 -0.23 16.01 14.96
N LYS A 4 -1.18 15.22 14.44
CA LYS A 4 -0.97 14.12 13.50
C LYS A 4 -0.35 14.58 12.15
N PRO A 5 0.55 13.80 11.53
CA PRO A 5 1.16 14.13 10.23
C PRO A 5 0.15 14.33 9.08
N GLN A 6 -0.94 13.55 9.04
CA GLN A 6 -1.92 13.58 7.94
C GLN A 6 -2.67 14.91 7.79
N SER A 7 -3.25 15.45 8.87
CA SER A 7 -4.01 16.71 8.80
C SER A 7 -3.11 17.91 8.50
N ARG A 8 -1.81 17.79 8.79
CA ARG A 8 -0.82 18.80 8.41
C ARG A 8 -0.55 18.81 6.91
N LEU A 9 -0.62 17.69 6.19
CA LEU A 9 -0.33 17.66 4.75
C LEU A 9 -1.37 18.44 3.93
N LEU A 10 -2.65 18.31 4.25
CA LEU A 10 -3.74 19.04 3.58
C LEU A 10 -3.68 20.56 3.80
N THR A 11 -2.85 21.06 4.72
CA THR A 11 -2.63 22.51 4.91
C THR A 11 -1.32 22.99 4.28
N LYS A 12 -0.51 22.12 3.67
CA LYS A 12 0.75 22.52 3.02
C LYS A 12 0.56 22.79 1.54
N GLN A 13 1.12 23.91 1.08
CA GLN A 13 1.18 24.28 -0.34
C GLN A 13 1.85 23.21 -1.23
N ARG A 14 2.80 22.44 -0.69
CA ARG A 14 3.46 21.36 -1.44
C ARG A 14 2.59 20.13 -1.71
N PHE A 15 1.42 20.02 -1.07
CA PHE A 15 0.55 18.84 -1.16
C PHE A 15 -0.91 19.18 -1.51
N LEU A 16 -1.53 20.19 -0.88
CA LEU A 16 -2.95 20.49 -1.09
C LEU A 16 -3.32 20.77 -2.55
N PRO A 17 -2.61 21.63 -3.32
CA PRO A 17 -2.93 21.88 -4.72
C PRO A 17 -2.85 20.61 -5.58
N TYR A 18 -1.84 19.78 -5.31
CA TYR A 18 -1.67 18.47 -5.95
C TYR A 18 -2.85 17.54 -5.63
N PHE A 19 -3.24 17.46 -4.35
CA PHE A 19 -4.35 16.64 -3.86
C PHE A 19 -5.68 17.06 -4.49
N LEU A 20 -5.96 18.36 -4.56
CA LEU A 20 -7.17 18.91 -5.20
C LEU A 20 -7.16 18.63 -6.71
N THR A 21 -6.04 18.86 -7.38
CA THR A 21 -5.90 18.62 -8.83
C THR A 21 -6.24 17.19 -9.19
N GLN A 22 -5.68 16.22 -8.46
CA GLN A 22 -5.95 14.81 -8.73
C GLN A 22 -7.35 14.36 -8.30
N ALA A 23 -7.91 14.92 -7.22
CA ALA A 23 -9.26 14.61 -6.78
C ALA A 23 -10.31 15.14 -7.78
N PHE A 24 -10.17 16.38 -8.25
CA PHE A 24 -11.05 16.94 -9.28
C PHE A 24 -10.89 16.25 -10.62
N GLY A 25 -9.67 15.81 -10.98
CA GLY A 25 -9.47 14.98 -12.18
C GLY A 25 -10.27 13.67 -12.09
N ALA A 26 -10.05 12.87 -11.04
CA ALA A 26 -10.79 11.62 -10.85
C ALA A 26 -12.31 11.83 -10.74
N PHE A 27 -12.74 12.90 -10.09
CA PHE A 27 -14.16 13.25 -9.96
C PHE A 27 -14.77 13.55 -11.32
N ASN A 28 -14.15 14.43 -12.10
CA ASN A 28 -14.62 14.84 -13.41
C ASN A 28 -14.65 13.66 -14.40
N ASP A 29 -13.62 12.81 -14.35
CA ASP A 29 -13.54 11.58 -15.14
C ASP A 29 -14.76 10.68 -14.92
N ASN A 30 -15.19 10.54 -13.66
CA ASN A 30 -16.34 9.72 -13.32
C ASN A 30 -17.68 10.41 -13.58
N VAL A 31 -17.78 11.75 -13.46
CA VAL A 31 -18.99 12.47 -13.87
C VAL A 31 -19.22 12.27 -15.37
N TYR A 32 -18.24 12.59 -16.20
CA TYR A 32 -18.33 12.47 -17.65
C TYR A 32 -18.64 11.04 -18.10
N LYS A 33 -17.82 10.07 -17.66
CA LYS A 33 -17.96 8.67 -18.07
C LYS A 33 -19.32 8.11 -17.66
N ASN A 34 -19.74 8.29 -16.41
CA ASN A 34 -20.99 7.68 -15.94
C ASN A 34 -22.23 8.38 -16.53
N VAL A 35 -22.22 9.71 -16.74
CA VAL A 35 -23.33 10.37 -17.45
C VAL A 35 -23.42 9.82 -18.88
N LEU A 36 -22.30 9.71 -19.59
CA LEU A 36 -22.26 9.14 -20.93
C LEU A 36 -22.84 7.71 -20.96
N LEU A 37 -22.41 6.85 -20.05
CA LEU A 37 -22.90 5.47 -19.97
C LEU A 37 -24.40 5.39 -19.68
N ILE A 38 -24.91 6.23 -18.78
CA ILE A 38 -26.35 6.28 -18.46
C ILE A 38 -27.14 6.76 -19.68
N LEU A 39 -26.70 7.84 -20.36
CA LEU A 39 -27.38 8.34 -21.55
C LEU A 39 -27.39 7.32 -22.69
N ILE A 40 -26.30 6.56 -22.88
CA ILE A 40 -26.22 5.46 -23.85
C ILE A 40 -27.17 4.31 -23.47
N ALA A 41 -27.24 3.96 -22.19
CA ALA A 41 -28.11 2.88 -21.70
C ALA A 41 -29.60 3.16 -21.93
N PHE A 42 -30.00 4.45 -21.89
CA PHE A 42 -31.38 4.89 -22.09
C PHE A 42 -31.63 5.52 -23.46
N ALA A 43 -30.67 5.45 -24.38
CA ALA A 43 -30.82 6.01 -25.71
C ALA A 43 -31.92 5.25 -26.49
N ALA A 44 -32.74 5.99 -27.24
CA ALA A 44 -33.83 5.39 -28.00
C ALA A 44 -33.32 4.38 -29.05
N PRO A 45 -34.03 3.26 -29.30
CA PRO A 45 -33.62 2.29 -30.32
C PRO A 45 -33.37 2.95 -31.68
N GLY A 46 -32.23 2.65 -32.31
CA GLY A 46 -31.83 3.21 -33.61
C GLY A 46 -31.02 4.51 -33.54
N THR A 47 -30.79 5.09 -32.36
CA THR A 47 -29.87 6.23 -32.17
C THR A 47 -28.40 5.84 -32.26
N LEU A 48 -28.07 4.60 -31.87
CA LEU A 48 -26.73 4.04 -31.92
C LEU A 48 -26.58 3.07 -33.10
N PRO A 49 -25.40 3.03 -33.76
CA PRO A 49 -25.15 2.14 -34.89
C PRO A 49 -24.98 0.67 -34.48
N ILE A 50 -24.76 0.40 -33.20
CA ILE A 50 -24.59 -0.92 -32.59
C ILE A 50 -25.36 -0.97 -31.27
N ASP A 51 -25.59 -2.19 -30.78
CA ASP A 51 -26.33 -2.47 -29.55
C ASP A 51 -25.76 -1.73 -28.33
N SER A 52 -26.64 -1.19 -27.49
CA SER A 52 -26.27 -0.33 -26.35
C SER A 52 -25.38 -1.06 -25.33
N ASP A 53 -25.62 -2.35 -25.09
CA ASP A 53 -24.79 -3.14 -24.17
C ASP A 53 -23.38 -3.34 -24.71
N LEU A 54 -23.25 -3.54 -26.04
CA LEU A 54 -21.94 -3.59 -26.69
C LEU A 54 -21.21 -2.24 -26.61
N VAL A 55 -21.92 -1.12 -26.77
CA VAL A 55 -21.33 0.22 -26.65
C VAL A 55 -20.84 0.48 -25.23
N ILE A 56 -21.62 0.13 -24.20
CA ILE A 56 -21.25 0.30 -22.79
C ILE A 56 -19.99 -0.49 -22.46
N ASN A 57 -19.91 -1.74 -22.92
CA ASN A 57 -18.72 -2.57 -22.74
C ASN A 57 -17.51 -2.01 -23.49
N LEU A 58 -17.70 -1.50 -24.71
CA LEU A 58 -16.65 -0.86 -25.49
C LEU A 58 -16.14 0.41 -24.80
N ALA A 59 -17.02 1.22 -24.20
CA ALA A 59 -16.66 2.44 -23.50
C ALA A 59 -15.71 2.18 -22.32
N ALA A 60 -15.94 1.11 -21.54
CA ALA A 60 -15.01 0.69 -20.49
C ALA A 60 -13.61 0.36 -21.05
N GLY A 61 -13.55 -0.36 -22.17
CA GLY A 61 -12.30 -0.66 -22.87
C GLY A 61 -11.61 0.58 -23.44
N LEU A 62 -12.36 1.51 -24.03
CA LEU A 62 -11.85 2.75 -24.63
C LEU A 62 -11.20 3.67 -23.59
N PHE A 63 -11.72 3.71 -22.36
CA PHE A 63 -11.11 4.49 -21.28
C PHE A 63 -9.79 3.88 -20.79
N ILE A 64 -9.68 2.54 -20.76
CA ILE A 64 -8.51 1.82 -20.24
C ILE A 64 -7.40 1.68 -21.29
N LEU A 65 -7.76 1.52 -22.57
CA LEU A 65 -6.83 1.28 -23.68
C LEU A 65 -5.67 2.30 -23.76
N PRO A 66 -5.86 3.62 -23.56
CA PRO A 66 -4.77 4.59 -23.59
C PRO A 66 -3.64 4.32 -22.58
N PHE A 67 -3.92 3.70 -21.43
CA PHE A 67 -2.88 3.36 -20.46
C PHE A 67 -1.88 2.33 -21.04
N PHE A 68 -2.35 1.41 -21.87
CA PHE A 68 -1.48 0.48 -22.60
C PHE A 68 -0.63 1.17 -23.67
N LEU A 69 -1.25 2.10 -24.39
CA LEU A 69 -0.64 2.73 -25.56
C LEU A 69 0.36 3.82 -25.18
N PHE A 70 0.08 4.59 -24.13
CA PHE A 70 0.77 5.86 -23.88
C PHE A 70 1.47 5.96 -22.52
N SER A 71 1.15 5.13 -21.52
CA SER A 71 1.78 5.28 -20.20
C SER A 71 3.31 5.16 -20.24
N ALA A 72 3.88 4.27 -21.06
CA ALA A 72 5.33 4.15 -21.20
C ALA A 72 5.98 5.46 -21.71
N SER A 73 5.41 6.07 -22.75
CA SER A 73 5.86 7.36 -23.28
C SER A 73 5.71 8.47 -22.24
N ALA A 74 4.57 8.50 -21.53
CA ALA A 74 4.33 9.44 -20.46
C ALA A 74 5.33 9.32 -19.30
N GLY A 75 5.73 8.10 -18.94
CA GLY A 75 6.74 7.86 -17.92
C GLY A 75 8.09 8.47 -18.28
N VAL A 76 8.55 8.27 -19.52
CA VAL A 76 9.81 8.87 -20.00
C VAL A 76 9.73 10.41 -20.01
N LEU A 77 8.60 10.96 -20.46
CA LEU A 77 8.40 12.42 -20.45
C LEU A 77 8.35 12.98 -19.02
N ALA A 78 7.76 12.25 -18.08
CA ALA A 78 7.68 12.64 -16.66
C ALA A 78 9.01 12.56 -15.91
N ASP A 79 9.93 11.71 -16.33
CA ASP A 79 11.31 11.75 -15.84
C ASP A 79 12.11 12.91 -16.50
N LYS A 80 11.83 13.21 -17.78
CA LYS A 80 12.54 14.23 -18.58
C LYS A 80 12.21 15.68 -18.22
N TYR A 81 10.93 15.98 -17.98
CA TYR A 81 10.45 17.34 -17.76
C TYR A 81 9.99 17.55 -16.31
N ASP A 82 9.72 18.81 -15.97
CA ASP A 82 9.13 19.15 -14.68
C ASP A 82 7.73 18.50 -14.56
N LYS A 83 7.51 17.78 -13.46
CA LYS A 83 6.27 16.99 -13.27
C LYS A 83 5.07 17.90 -13.04
N ALA A 84 5.23 19.04 -12.36
CA ALA A 84 4.18 20.01 -12.17
C ALA A 84 3.83 20.70 -13.50
N LEU A 85 4.80 20.97 -14.36
CA LEU A 85 4.55 21.46 -15.72
C LEU A 85 3.72 20.47 -16.54
N ILE A 86 4.10 19.18 -16.54
CA ILE A 86 3.32 18.14 -17.22
C ILE A 86 1.90 18.11 -16.70
N MET A 87 1.69 18.11 -15.38
CA MET A 87 0.35 18.12 -14.79
C MET A 87 -0.47 19.32 -15.27
N ARG A 88 0.11 20.52 -15.34
CA ARG A 88 -0.58 21.73 -15.83
C ARG A 88 -0.96 21.62 -17.30
N VAL A 89 -0.05 21.12 -18.15
CA VAL A 89 -0.31 20.91 -19.60
C VAL A 89 -1.41 19.87 -19.80
N VAL A 90 -1.36 18.77 -19.07
CA VAL A 90 -2.34 17.68 -19.13
C VAL A 90 -3.72 18.15 -18.62
N LYS A 91 -3.78 18.98 -17.57
CA LYS A 91 -5.03 19.61 -17.11
C LYS A 91 -5.56 20.68 -18.08
N MET A 92 -4.70 21.35 -18.82
CA MET A 92 -5.12 22.29 -19.87
C MET A 92 -5.73 21.52 -21.06
N ALA A 93 -5.12 20.41 -21.46
CA ALA A 93 -5.68 19.50 -22.47
C ALA A 93 -7.05 18.94 -22.02
N GLU A 94 -7.22 18.64 -20.73
CA GLU A 94 -8.51 18.23 -20.18
C GLU A 94 -9.61 19.28 -20.39
N ILE A 95 -9.34 20.58 -20.22
CA ILE A 95 -10.34 21.63 -20.49
C ILE A 95 -10.77 21.58 -21.96
N VAL A 96 -9.83 21.40 -22.90
CA VAL A 96 -10.14 21.30 -24.33
C VAL A 96 -11.00 20.07 -24.60
N ILE A 97 -10.61 18.90 -24.06
CA ILE A 97 -11.38 17.66 -24.22
C ILE A 97 -12.79 17.81 -23.62
N MET A 98 -12.92 18.40 -22.42
CA MET A 98 -14.21 18.61 -21.77
C MET A 98 -15.07 19.67 -22.48
N SER A 99 -14.45 20.66 -23.13
CA SER A 99 -15.19 21.64 -23.94
C SER A 99 -15.76 20.99 -25.20
N LEU A 100 -15.00 20.11 -25.86
CA LEU A 100 -15.50 19.31 -26.97
C LEU A 100 -16.58 18.31 -26.51
N ALA A 101 -16.42 17.73 -25.32
CA ALA A 101 -17.42 16.85 -24.71
C ALA A 101 -18.71 17.58 -24.38
N ALA A 102 -18.63 18.82 -23.91
CA ALA A 102 -19.80 19.66 -23.68
C ALA A 102 -20.59 19.91 -24.96
N ILE A 103 -19.91 20.22 -26.08
CA ILE A 103 -20.55 20.34 -27.39
C ILE A 103 -21.18 19.00 -27.79
N ALA A 104 -20.45 17.89 -27.62
CA ALA A 104 -20.93 16.56 -27.97
C ALA A 104 -22.13 16.09 -27.13
N PHE A 105 -22.22 16.49 -25.85
CA PHE A 105 -23.41 16.24 -25.03
C PHE A 105 -24.61 17.03 -25.54
N VAL A 106 -24.46 18.34 -25.77
CA VAL A 106 -25.57 19.20 -26.22
C VAL A 106 -26.06 18.80 -27.61
N THR A 107 -25.16 18.33 -28.48
CA THR A 107 -25.50 17.82 -29.82
C THR A 107 -25.89 16.34 -29.83
N GLU A 108 -25.91 15.68 -28.67
CA GLU A 108 -26.23 14.25 -28.50
C GLU A 108 -25.41 13.32 -29.40
N SER A 109 -24.16 13.70 -29.70
CA SER A 109 -23.26 12.91 -30.53
C SER A 109 -22.54 11.84 -29.72
N TYR A 110 -23.20 10.70 -29.52
CA TYR A 110 -22.66 9.58 -28.72
C TYR A 110 -21.33 9.03 -29.25
N MET A 111 -21.14 8.97 -30.58
CA MET A 111 -19.87 8.54 -31.16
C MET A 111 -18.73 9.52 -30.85
N ALA A 112 -18.99 10.82 -30.92
CA ALA A 112 -18.01 11.83 -30.53
C ALA A 112 -17.67 11.72 -29.03
N LEU A 113 -18.67 11.47 -28.18
CA LEU A 113 -18.45 11.22 -26.76
C LEU A 113 -17.58 9.97 -26.52
N LEU A 114 -17.75 8.88 -27.27
CA LEU A 114 -16.86 7.71 -27.13
C LEU A 114 -15.41 8.00 -27.55
N VAL A 115 -15.21 8.78 -28.62
CA VAL A 115 -13.86 9.22 -29.03
C VAL A 115 -13.24 10.12 -27.96
N LEU A 116 -14.02 11.02 -27.37
CA LEU A 116 -13.57 11.91 -26.30
C LEU A 116 -13.30 11.16 -25.00
N LEU A 117 -13.99 10.04 -24.73
CA LEU A 117 -13.68 9.14 -23.63
C LEU A 117 -12.29 8.49 -23.79
N PHE A 118 -11.91 8.11 -25.02
CA PHE A 118 -10.56 7.65 -25.31
C PHE A 118 -9.51 8.77 -25.13
N LEU A 119 -9.82 10.00 -25.55
CA LEU A 119 -8.93 11.14 -25.35
C LEU A 119 -8.77 11.51 -23.87
N MET A 120 -9.84 11.42 -23.08
CA MET A 120 -9.77 11.54 -21.62
C MET A 120 -8.88 10.44 -21.03
N GLY A 121 -9.08 9.16 -21.41
CA GLY A 121 -8.20 8.08 -20.96
C GLY A 121 -6.73 8.35 -21.32
N THR A 122 -6.47 8.96 -22.48
CA THR A 122 -5.13 9.40 -22.91
C THR A 122 -4.59 10.47 -21.97
N GLN A 123 -5.37 11.51 -21.68
CA GLN A 123 -5.02 12.54 -20.70
C GLN A 123 -4.65 11.91 -19.33
N SER A 124 -5.45 10.96 -18.85
CA SER A 124 -5.22 10.27 -17.58
C SER A 124 -3.98 9.36 -17.61
N ALA A 125 -3.68 8.72 -18.75
CA ALA A 125 -2.47 7.93 -18.96
C ALA A 125 -1.19 8.78 -18.90
N PHE A 126 -1.25 10.06 -19.29
CA PHE A 126 -0.15 11.02 -19.14
C PHE A 126 -0.06 11.61 -17.73
N PHE A 127 -1.22 11.82 -17.08
CA PHE A 127 -1.28 12.35 -15.72
C PHE A 127 -0.70 11.37 -14.68
N GLY A 128 -0.98 10.07 -14.81
CA GLY A 128 -0.63 9.03 -13.83
C GLY A 128 0.85 8.98 -13.42
N PRO A 129 1.80 8.85 -14.37
CA PRO A 129 3.23 8.84 -14.05
C PRO A 129 3.71 10.11 -13.34
N ALA A 130 3.25 11.28 -13.78
CA ALA A 130 3.58 12.56 -13.13
C ALA A 130 3.00 12.65 -11.72
N LYS A 131 1.73 12.25 -11.53
CA LYS A 131 1.00 12.24 -10.26
C LYS A 131 1.79 11.50 -9.18
N TYR A 132 2.05 10.21 -9.39
CA TYR A 132 2.66 9.38 -8.36
C TYR A 132 4.18 9.56 -8.25
N ALA A 133 4.86 10.10 -9.27
CA ALA A 133 6.31 10.36 -9.20
C ALA A 133 6.65 11.68 -8.50
N LEU A 134 5.71 12.64 -8.49
CA LEU A 134 5.85 13.92 -7.79
C LEU A 134 5.75 13.75 -6.27
N LEU A 135 4.95 12.78 -5.82
CA LEU A 135 4.69 12.55 -4.40
C LEU A 135 5.97 12.38 -3.56
N PRO A 136 6.96 11.54 -3.95
CA PRO A 136 8.19 11.40 -3.18
C PRO A 136 9.24 12.49 -3.40
N GLN A 137 9.02 13.40 -4.35
CA GLN A 137 9.85 14.61 -4.48
C GLN A 137 9.38 15.72 -3.51
N HIS A 138 8.07 15.82 -3.27
CA HIS A 138 7.49 16.87 -2.42
C HIS A 138 7.30 16.46 -0.96
N LEU A 139 7.23 15.16 -0.67
CA LEU A 139 7.02 14.63 0.67
C LEU A 139 8.31 14.07 1.27
N LYS A 140 8.43 14.16 2.60
CA LYS A 140 9.47 13.46 3.34
C LYS A 140 9.19 11.95 3.35
N LYS A 141 10.22 11.14 3.59
CA LYS A 141 10.08 9.66 3.62
C LYS A 141 9.02 9.19 4.62
N GLU A 142 8.90 9.86 5.76
CA GLU A 142 7.91 9.57 6.81
C GLU A 142 6.50 10.05 6.45
N GLU A 143 6.38 10.95 5.48
CA GLU A 143 5.10 11.49 5.01
C GLU A 143 4.54 10.69 3.82
N LEU A 144 5.33 9.78 3.23
CA LEU A 144 4.96 9.04 2.02
C LEU A 144 3.73 8.14 2.20
N VAL A 145 3.64 7.42 3.33
CA VAL A 145 2.48 6.56 3.60
C VAL A 145 1.25 7.42 3.84
N SER A 146 1.36 8.48 4.65
CA SER A 146 0.28 9.44 4.87
C SER A 146 -0.19 10.10 3.57
N GLY A 147 0.74 10.48 2.69
CA GLY A 147 0.46 11.10 1.40
C GLY A 147 -0.27 10.14 0.46
N ASN A 148 0.19 8.89 0.34
CA ASN A 148 -0.50 7.88 -0.44
C ASN A 148 -1.89 7.56 0.14
N ALA A 149 -2.02 7.42 1.47
CA ALA A 149 -3.31 7.20 2.12
C ALA A 149 -4.34 8.29 1.80
N LEU A 150 -3.91 9.56 1.84
CA LEU A 150 -4.76 10.70 1.47
C LEU A 150 -5.12 10.66 -0.02
N VAL A 151 -4.14 10.42 -0.91
CA VAL A 151 -4.38 10.34 -2.36
C VAL A 151 -5.38 9.23 -2.71
N GLU A 152 -5.23 8.04 -2.13
CA GLU A 152 -6.15 6.92 -2.35
C GLU A 152 -7.53 7.24 -1.79
N THR A 153 -7.62 7.76 -0.56
CA THR A 153 -8.89 8.25 0.02
C THR A 153 -9.59 9.25 -0.89
N GLY A 154 -8.86 10.27 -1.36
CA GLY A 154 -9.40 11.29 -2.25
C GLY A 154 -9.83 10.74 -3.60
N THR A 155 -9.08 9.77 -4.15
CA THR A 155 -9.42 9.12 -5.43
C THR A 155 -10.72 8.33 -5.31
N PHE A 156 -10.87 7.48 -4.30
CA PHE A 156 -12.09 6.67 -4.11
C PHE A 156 -13.31 7.51 -3.76
N LEU A 157 -13.16 8.55 -2.93
CA LEU A 157 -14.24 9.49 -2.66
C LEU A 157 -14.62 10.29 -3.92
N ALA A 158 -13.65 10.69 -4.74
CA ALA A 158 -13.91 11.37 -5.99
C ALA A 158 -14.67 10.49 -7.00
N ILE A 159 -14.27 9.20 -7.12
CA ILE A 159 -14.98 8.21 -7.95
C ILE A 159 -16.43 8.07 -7.47
N LEU A 160 -16.63 7.89 -6.17
CA LEU A 160 -17.96 7.75 -5.58
C LEU A 160 -18.83 8.98 -5.85
N LEU A 161 -18.37 10.17 -5.44
CA LEU A 161 -19.13 11.40 -5.56
C LEU A 161 -19.40 11.75 -7.03
N GLY A 162 -18.46 11.48 -7.93
CA GLY A 162 -18.64 11.69 -9.37
C GLY A 162 -19.70 10.75 -9.97
N THR A 163 -19.71 9.48 -9.53
CA THR A 163 -20.71 8.50 -9.95
C THR A 163 -22.12 8.85 -9.44
N LEU A 164 -22.23 9.27 -8.18
CA LEU A 164 -23.49 9.73 -7.60
C LEU A 164 -24.01 10.99 -8.32
N LEU A 165 -23.14 11.98 -8.54
CA LEU A 165 -23.51 13.20 -9.26
C LEU A 165 -23.95 12.87 -10.69
N ALA A 166 -23.29 11.94 -11.38
CA ALA A 166 -23.70 11.50 -12.70
C ALA A 166 -25.13 10.94 -12.72
N GLY A 167 -25.50 10.12 -11.73
CA GLY A 167 -26.87 9.62 -11.59
C GLY A 167 -27.89 10.74 -11.36
N VAL A 168 -27.55 11.72 -10.51
CA VAL A 168 -28.40 12.91 -10.29
C VAL A 168 -28.56 13.73 -11.57
N ILE A 169 -27.48 13.99 -12.31
CA ILE A 169 -27.51 14.75 -13.56
C ILE A 169 -28.37 14.03 -14.60
N ALA A 170 -28.19 12.71 -14.75
CA ALA A 170 -28.89 11.93 -15.76
C ALA A 170 -30.41 11.86 -15.56
N ASN A 171 -30.90 12.07 -14.33
CA ASN A 171 -32.32 12.06 -14.00
C ASN A 171 -33.01 13.44 -14.14
N GLN A 172 -32.31 14.46 -14.65
CA GLN A 172 -32.85 15.81 -14.87
C GLN A 172 -33.35 16.01 -16.30
N SER A 173 -34.37 16.86 -16.49
CA SER A 173 -34.96 17.16 -17.81
C SER A 173 -33.98 17.75 -18.84
N HIS A 174 -32.92 18.42 -18.38
CA HIS A 174 -31.86 19.01 -19.21
C HIS A 174 -30.50 18.36 -18.94
N ALA A 175 -30.48 17.04 -18.74
CA ALA A 175 -29.28 16.28 -18.41
C ALA A 175 -28.06 16.61 -19.30
N PRO A 176 -28.15 16.68 -20.65
CA PRO A 176 -26.99 16.97 -21.49
C PRO A 176 -26.37 18.34 -21.24
N ALA A 177 -27.19 19.38 -21.03
CA ALA A 177 -26.72 20.75 -20.77
C ALA A 177 -26.08 20.89 -19.37
N ILE A 178 -26.66 20.21 -18.37
CA ILE A 178 -26.11 20.18 -17.00
C ILE A 178 -24.78 19.43 -16.99
N ALA A 179 -24.70 18.29 -17.70
CA ALA A 179 -23.48 17.52 -17.86
C ALA A 179 -22.37 18.35 -18.53
N ALA A 180 -22.69 18.99 -19.66
CA ALA A 180 -21.80 19.86 -20.42
C ALA A 180 -21.19 20.98 -19.54
N THR A 181 -22.02 21.66 -18.77
CA THR A 181 -21.57 22.74 -17.87
C THR A 181 -20.71 22.19 -16.74
N SER A 182 -21.13 21.07 -16.15
CA SER A 182 -20.43 20.43 -15.03
C SER A 182 -19.01 20.01 -15.40
N VAL A 183 -18.83 19.30 -16.52
CA VAL A 183 -17.52 18.75 -16.89
C VAL A 183 -16.49 19.82 -17.23
N ILE A 184 -16.92 20.94 -17.80
CA ILE A 184 -16.07 22.11 -18.03
C ILE A 184 -15.70 22.76 -16.68
N CYS A 185 -16.68 23.02 -15.82
CA CYS A 185 -16.46 23.67 -14.52
C CYS A 185 -15.43 22.89 -13.68
N PHE A 186 -15.57 21.57 -13.57
CA PHE A 186 -14.64 20.74 -12.80
C PHE A 186 -13.25 20.65 -13.46
N ALA A 187 -13.17 20.62 -14.80
CA ALA A 187 -11.88 20.69 -15.50
C ALA A 187 -11.15 22.01 -15.21
N VAL A 188 -11.86 23.14 -15.24
CA VAL A 188 -11.31 24.47 -14.93
C VAL A 188 -10.83 24.53 -13.48
N ILE A 189 -11.63 24.08 -12.51
CA ILE A 189 -11.23 24.05 -11.09
C ILE A 189 -9.98 23.17 -10.89
N GLY A 190 -9.93 22.01 -11.55
CA GLY A 190 -8.76 21.13 -11.51
C GLY A 190 -7.52 21.79 -12.10
N TYR A 191 -7.64 22.51 -13.21
CA TYR A 191 -6.54 23.27 -13.81
C TYR A 191 -6.07 24.43 -12.92
N LEU A 192 -6.99 25.23 -12.39
CA LEU A 192 -6.66 26.32 -11.45
C LEU A 192 -5.90 25.78 -10.23
N SER A 193 -6.36 24.66 -9.67
CA SER A 193 -5.66 23.96 -8.58
C SER A 193 -4.24 23.54 -8.99
N SER A 194 -4.03 23.09 -10.23
CA SER A 194 -2.72 22.64 -10.73
C SER A 194 -1.69 23.77 -10.85
N ARG A 195 -2.14 25.02 -11.00
CA ARG A 195 -1.26 26.20 -11.10
C ARG A 195 -0.49 26.47 -9.81
N TRP A 196 -1.05 26.10 -8.67
CA TRP A 196 -0.40 26.27 -7.36
C TRP A 196 0.48 25.08 -6.95
N ILE A 197 0.56 24.02 -7.75
CA ILE A 197 1.52 22.94 -7.52
C ILE A 197 2.93 23.50 -7.69
N PRO A 198 3.82 23.42 -6.67
CA PRO A 198 5.19 23.88 -6.79
C PRO A 198 5.96 23.14 -7.88
N GLU A 199 7.01 23.78 -8.41
CA GLU A 199 7.90 23.17 -9.41
C GLU A 199 8.59 21.93 -8.86
N ALA A 200 8.69 20.92 -9.73
CA ALA A 200 9.24 19.60 -9.43
C ALA A 200 10.30 19.28 -10.47
N LYS A 201 11.57 19.57 -10.14
CA LYS A 201 12.70 19.48 -11.07
C LYS A 201 12.72 18.13 -11.82
N PRO A 202 13.11 18.13 -13.11
CA PRO A 202 13.32 16.91 -13.87
C PRO A 202 14.18 15.89 -13.13
N SER A 203 13.74 14.63 -13.12
CA SER A 203 14.52 13.55 -12.51
C SER A 203 15.68 13.11 -13.40
N ASN A 204 15.52 13.21 -14.72
CA ASN A 204 16.50 12.82 -15.72
C ASN A 204 16.42 13.73 -16.95
N PRO A 205 16.97 14.96 -16.89
CA PRO A 205 16.86 15.93 -17.99
C PRO A 205 17.59 15.51 -19.27
N ASN A 206 18.59 14.63 -19.13
CA ASN A 206 19.45 14.19 -20.23
C ASN A 206 18.84 13.05 -21.07
N ILE A 207 17.72 12.46 -20.62
CA ILE A 207 17.08 11.39 -21.36
C ILE A 207 16.55 11.89 -22.72
N GLN A 208 16.92 11.18 -23.79
CA GLN A 208 16.41 11.48 -25.12
C GLN A 208 15.07 10.78 -25.34
N PHE A 209 14.02 11.57 -25.58
CA PHE A 209 12.71 11.03 -25.91
C PHE A 209 12.66 10.74 -27.42
N GLN A 210 12.39 9.48 -27.77
CA GLN A 210 12.09 9.06 -29.13
C GLN A 210 10.78 8.30 -29.11
N TRP A 211 9.83 8.70 -29.95
CA TRP A 211 8.52 8.06 -30.03
C TRP A 211 8.65 6.65 -30.63
N ARG A 212 8.75 5.64 -29.77
CA ARG A 212 8.88 4.22 -30.14
C ARG A 212 8.05 3.36 -29.16
N PRO A 213 6.70 3.43 -29.23
CA PRO A 213 5.81 2.94 -28.17
C PRO A 213 6.07 1.48 -27.77
N VAL A 214 6.20 0.57 -28.73
CA VAL A 214 6.44 -0.85 -28.44
C VAL A 214 7.79 -1.07 -27.74
N ARG A 215 8.85 -0.41 -28.21
CA ARG A 215 10.19 -0.53 -27.63
C ARG A 215 10.24 0.13 -26.25
N GLN A 216 9.59 1.28 -26.09
CA GLN A 216 9.46 1.99 -24.81
C GLN A 216 8.71 1.16 -23.80
N THR A 217 7.54 0.61 -24.14
CA THR A 217 6.77 -0.29 -23.27
C THR A 217 7.60 -1.49 -22.83
N ARG A 218 8.30 -2.16 -23.74
CA ARG A 218 9.20 -3.28 -23.37
C ARG A 218 10.31 -2.84 -22.41
N HIS A 219 10.92 -1.69 -22.66
CA HIS A 219 11.97 -1.14 -21.80
C HIS A 219 11.45 -0.78 -20.41
N THR A 220 10.35 -0.04 -20.33
CA THR A 220 9.69 0.37 -19.09
C THR A 220 9.27 -0.83 -18.24
N LEU A 221 8.69 -1.87 -18.86
CA LEU A 221 8.36 -3.12 -18.17
C LEU A 221 9.62 -3.87 -17.69
N ALA A 222 10.71 -3.83 -18.46
CA ALA A 222 11.97 -4.44 -18.06
C ALA A 222 12.62 -3.72 -16.86
N ILE A 223 12.54 -2.38 -16.78
CA ILE A 223 13.02 -1.61 -15.63
C ILE A 223 12.33 -2.06 -14.34
N ALA A 224 11.00 -2.14 -14.34
CA ALA A 224 10.24 -2.56 -13.15
C ALA A 224 10.61 -3.99 -12.70
N ARG A 225 10.96 -4.88 -13.64
CA ARG A 225 11.38 -6.27 -13.36
C ARG A 225 12.81 -6.41 -12.83
N LYS A 226 13.68 -5.39 -12.96
CA LYS A 226 15.06 -5.44 -12.43
C LYS A 226 15.08 -5.65 -10.92
N ASP A 227 14.10 -5.07 -10.23
CA ASP A 227 13.98 -5.13 -8.79
C ASP A 227 12.78 -6.01 -8.41
N LYS A 228 13.05 -7.13 -7.74
CA LYS A 228 12.03 -8.14 -7.40
C LYS A 228 10.89 -7.57 -6.56
N THR A 229 11.17 -6.70 -5.58
CA THR A 229 10.13 -6.16 -4.69
C THR A 229 9.31 -5.08 -5.38
N ILE A 230 9.92 -4.23 -6.23
CA ILE A 230 9.17 -3.29 -7.07
C ILE A 230 8.18 -4.06 -7.94
N PHE A 231 8.64 -5.10 -8.63
CA PHE A 231 7.77 -5.90 -9.49
C PHE A 231 6.65 -6.60 -8.71
N GLN A 232 6.93 -7.09 -7.49
CA GLN A 232 5.90 -7.65 -6.62
C GLN A 232 4.90 -6.61 -6.12
N CYS A 233 5.33 -5.39 -5.84
CA CYS A 233 4.42 -4.29 -5.51
C CYS A 233 3.51 -3.97 -6.70
N VAL A 234 4.07 -3.91 -7.92
CA VAL A 234 3.30 -3.73 -9.16
C VAL A 234 2.25 -4.82 -9.31
N LEU A 235 2.64 -6.10 -9.21
CA LEU A 235 1.68 -7.22 -9.31
C LEU A 235 0.61 -7.17 -8.21
N GLY A 236 0.98 -6.81 -6.97
CA GLY A 236 0.01 -6.65 -5.87
C GLY A 236 -0.98 -5.52 -6.15
N ILE A 237 -0.51 -4.36 -6.61
CA ILE A 237 -1.35 -3.23 -7.00
C ILE A 237 -2.29 -3.63 -8.15
N SER A 238 -1.77 -4.31 -9.17
CA SER A 238 -2.58 -4.77 -10.31
C SER A 238 -3.61 -5.83 -9.91
N TRP A 239 -3.26 -6.71 -8.97
CA TRP A 239 -4.19 -7.68 -8.40
C TRP A 239 -5.35 -7.02 -7.63
N PHE A 240 -5.07 -5.93 -6.89
CA PHE A 240 -6.12 -5.13 -6.26
C PHE A 240 -7.08 -4.54 -7.31
N TRP A 241 -6.57 -4.02 -8.42
CA TRP A 241 -7.42 -3.51 -9.50
C TRP A 241 -8.22 -4.60 -10.21
N PHE A 242 -7.66 -5.79 -10.41
CA PHE A 242 -8.38 -6.96 -10.90
C PHE A 242 -9.57 -7.31 -10.01
N LEU A 243 -9.33 -7.46 -8.69
CA LEU A 243 -10.38 -7.77 -7.74
C LEU A 243 -11.43 -6.65 -7.67
N GLY A 244 -10.98 -5.40 -7.57
CA GLY A 244 -11.86 -4.23 -7.53
C GLY A 244 -12.75 -4.15 -8.76
N ALA A 245 -12.22 -4.37 -9.97
CA ALA A 245 -12.99 -4.39 -11.20
C ALA A 245 -13.99 -5.55 -11.24
N CYS A 246 -13.61 -6.75 -10.78
CA CYS A 246 -14.54 -7.87 -10.63
C CYS A 246 -15.70 -7.54 -9.67
N TYR A 247 -15.42 -6.98 -8.49
CA TYR A 247 -16.48 -6.65 -7.52
C TYR A 247 -17.38 -5.51 -8.02
N LEU A 248 -16.79 -4.37 -8.41
CA LEU A 248 -17.53 -3.16 -8.79
C LEU A 248 -18.46 -3.39 -9.99
N THR A 249 -18.02 -4.17 -10.98
CA THR A 249 -18.84 -4.46 -12.17
C THR A 249 -20.07 -5.32 -11.85
N GLN A 250 -20.01 -6.12 -10.77
CA GLN A 250 -21.10 -7.02 -10.40
C GLN A 250 -22.07 -6.39 -9.39
N PHE A 251 -21.72 -5.29 -8.71
CA PHE A 251 -22.62 -4.68 -7.71
C PHE A 251 -24.03 -4.33 -8.22
N PRO A 252 -24.22 -3.80 -9.45
CA PRO A 252 -25.56 -3.55 -9.97
C PRO A 252 -26.42 -4.81 -10.04
N ASN A 253 -25.87 -5.88 -10.62
CA ASN A 253 -26.57 -7.16 -10.75
C ASN A 253 -26.69 -7.89 -9.41
N PHE A 254 -25.70 -7.76 -8.53
CA PHE A 254 -25.74 -8.32 -7.19
C PHE A 254 -26.88 -7.70 -6.37
N ALA A 255 -27.00 -6.37 -6.37
CA ALA A 255 -28.08 -5.68 -5.67
C ALA A 255 -29.46 -6.11 -6.20
N LYS A 256 -29.63 -6.15 -7.52
CA LYS A 256 -30.90 -6.46 -8.17
C LYS A 256 -31.30 -7.93 -8.01
N LEU A 257 -30.40 -8.86 -8.31
CA LEU A 257 -30.70 -10.29 -8.45
C LEU A 257 -30.57 -11.07 -7.15
N HIS A 258 -29.82 -10.58 -6.17
CA HIS A 258 -29.56 -11.31 -4.92
C HIS A 258 -30.02 -10.58 -3.67
N LEU A 259 -30.12 -9.24 -3.68
CA LEU A 259 -30.51 -8.45 -2.50
C LEU A 259 -31.88 -7.79 -2.63
N GLY A 260 -32.51 -7.82 -3.82
CA GLY A 260 -33.82 -7.20 -4.06
C GLY A 260 -33.79 -5.67 -4.09
N GLY A 261 -32.61 -5.08 -4.32
CA GLY A 261 -32.38 -3.64 -4.30
C GLY A 261 -32.56 -2.95 -5.66
N ASP A 262 -32.86 -1.65 -5.62
CA ASP A 262 -33.00 -0.76 -6.77
C ASP A 262 -31.71 0.05 -7.06
N ALA A 263 -31.81 1.11 -7.86
CA ALA A 263 -30.68 2.00 -8.17
C ALA A 263 -30.10 2.70 -6.92
N ALA A 264 -30.92 3.00 -5.91
CA ALA A 264 -30.46 3.58 -4.65
C ALA A 264 -29.66 2.56 -3.84
N ALA A 265 -30.09 1.29 -3.84
CA ALA A 265 -29.33 0.20 -3.23
C ALA A 265 -27.96 0.01 -3.89
N VAL A 266 -27.85 0.04 -5.23
CA VAL A 266 -26.56 -0.04 -5.95
C VAL A 266 -25.61 1.08 -5.51
N SER A 267 -26.14 2.31 -5.46
CA SER A 267 -25.40 3.50 -5.02
C SER A 267 -24.91 3.36 -3.57
N PHE A 268 -25.74 2.78 -2.71
CA PHE A 268 -25.39 2.51 -1.31
C PHE A 268 -24.28 1.45 -1.18
N LEU A 269 -24.33 0.35 -1.94
CA LEU A 269 -23.25 -0.66 -1.94
C LEU A 269 -21.92 -0.05 -2.40
N LEU A 270 -21.93 0.72 -3.50
CA LEU A 270 -20.75 1.45 -3.99
C LEU A 270 -20.20 2.43 -2.94
N THR A 271 -21.10 3.09 -2.20
CA THR A 271 -20.76 4.00 -1.10
C THR A 271 -20.06 3.25 0.03
N LEU A 272 -20.64 2.15 0.52
CA LEU A 272 -20.05 1.33 1.59
C LEU A 272 -18.65 0.84 1.22
N PHE A 273 -18.49 0.33 -0.01
CA PHE A 273 -17.19 -0.16 -0.49
C PHE A 273 -16.16 0.98 -0.58
N SER A 274 -16.52 2.12 -1.18
CA SER A 274 -15.61 3.26 -1.38
C SER A 274 -15.22 3.93 -0.05
N ILE A 275 -16.18 4.10 0.86
CA ILE A 275 -15.92 4.59 2.23
C ILE A 275 -15.05 3.58 2.99
N GLY A 276 -15.30 2.28 2.82
CA GLY A 276 -14.44 1.23 3.34
C GLY A 276 -12.98 1.43 2.93
N ILE A 277 -12.70 1.61 1.63
CA ILE A 277 -11.35 1.85 1.13
C ILE A 277 -10.73 3.12 1.71
N ALA A 278 -11.51 4.21 1.82
CA ALA A 278 -11.06 5.44 2.47
C ALA A 278 -10.66 5.21 3.94
N ILE A 279 -11.51 4.54 4.72
CA ILE A 279 -11.23 4.20 6.12
C ILE A 279 -9.99 3.31 6.22
N GLY A 280 -9.90 2.28 5.38
CA GLY A 280 -8.74 1.37 5.34
C GLY A 280 -7.44 2.08 5.00
N SER A 281 -7.46 3.00 4.04
CA SER A 281 -6.30 3.81 3.64
C SER A 281 -5.82 4.70 4.79
N LEU A 282 -6.75 5.36 5.48
CA LEU A 282 -6.43 6.19 6.66
C LEU A 282 -5.97 5.34 7.86
N LEU A 283 -6.53 4.15 8.03
CA LEU A 283 -6.13 3.21 9.08
C LEU A 283 -4.73 2.66 8.83
N CYS A 284 -4.37 2.37 7.58
CA CYS A 284 -3.03 1.92 7.20
C CYS A 284 -1.94 2.88 7.70
N ASP A 285 -2.12 4.19 7.51
CA ASP A 285 -1.15 5.18 7.98
C ASP A 285 -0.93 5.10 9.51
N ARG A 286 -2.02 4.93 10.27
CA ARG A 286 -1.93 4.78 11.73
C ARG A 286 -1.28 3.46 12.15
N LEU A 287 -1.69 2.35 11.52
CA LEU A 287 -1.15 1.02 11.79
C LEU A 287 0.34 0.92 11.45
N SER A 288 0.79 1.70 10.45
CA SER A 288 2.18 1.75 9.99
C SER A 288 3.11 2.61 10.83
N GLY A 289 2.57 3.32 11.84
CA GLY A 289 3.35 4.29 12.61
C GLY A 289 3.93 5.41 11.74
N HIS A 290 3.24 5.77 10.64
CA HIS A 290 3.68 6.75 9.64
C HIS A 290 5.00 6.37 8.94
N ARG A 291 5.24 5.07 8.74
CA ARG A 291 6.43 4.55 8.08
C ARG A 291 6.06 3.47 7.08
N ILE A 292 6.92 3.22 6.12
CA ILE A 292 6.70 2.15 5.15
C ILE A 292 6.91 0.81 5.86
N GLU A 293 5.82 0.15 6.27
CA GLU A 293 5.84 -1.13 6.96
C GLU A 293 5.19 -2.24 6.10
N PRO A 294 5.98 -3.09 5.43
CA PRO A 294 5.49 -4.21 4.63
C PRO A 294 4.63 -5.20 5.43
N GLY A 295 4.83 -5.28 6.74
CA GLY A 295 4.08 -6.17 7.63
C GLY A 295 2.56 -5.91 7.66
N ILE A 296 2.06 -4.79 7.12
CA ILE A 296 0.62 -4.49 7.11
C ILE A 296 -0.09 -5.09 5.89
N VAL A 297 0.63 -5.34 4.79
CA VAL A 297 0.07 -5.88 3.54
C VAL A 297 -0.70 -7.19 3.78
N PRO A 298 -0.20 -8.15 4.58
CA PRO A 298 -0.93 -9.39 4.87
C PRO A 298 -2.23 -9.23 5.63
N LEU A 299 -2.34 -8.23 6.49
CA LEU A 299 -3.59 -7.92 7.16
C LEU A 299 -4.67 -7.53 6.14
N GLY A 300 -4.31 -6.67 5.19
CA GLY A 300 -5.20 -6.24 4.12
C GLY A 300 -5.61 -7.39 3.21
N SER A 301 -4.66 -8.18 2.71
CA SER A 301 -4.98 -9.23 1.74
C SER A 301 -5.75 -10.41 2.34
N LEU A 302 -5.47 -10.81 3.59
CA LEU A 302 -6.25 -11.82 4.30
C LEU A 302 -7.67 -11.33 4.59
N GLY A 303 -7.82 -10.04 4.91
CA GLY A 303 -9.12 -9.41 5.05
C GLY A 303 -9.93 -9.44 3.75
N ILE A 304 -9.28 -9.17 2.60
CA ILE A 304 -9.93 -9.29 1.29
C ILE A 304 -10.45 -10.72 1.06
N THR A 305 -9.64 -11.75 1.34
CA THR A 305 -10.09 -13.15 1.25
C THR A 305 -11.28 -13.41 2.16
N LEU A 306 -11.17 -13.06 3.45
CA LEU A 306 -12.15 -13.38 4.47
C LEU A 306 -13.50 -12.73 4.15
N PHE A 307 -13.52 -11.41 3.96
CA PHE A 307 -14.77 -10.67 3.76
C PHE A 307 -15.33 -10.88 2.35
N GLY A 308 -14.48 -11.10 1.33
CA GLY A 308 -14.94 -11.49 0.00
C GLY A 308 -15.59 -12.88 -0.01
N ALA A 309 -15.09 -13.83 0.78
CA ALA A 309 -15.69 -15.16 0.90
C ALA A 309 -16.97 -15.09 1.73
N ASP A 310 -16.97 -14.25 2.79
CA ASP A 310 -18.15 -14.03 3.62
C ASP A 310 -19.34 -13.51 2.82
N LEU A 311 -19.14 -12.73 1.75
CA LEU A 311 -20.24 -12.28 0.88
C LEU A 311 -21.10 -13.44 0.35
N MET A 312 -20.51 -14.60 0.04
CA MET A 312 -21.28 -15.78 -0.37
C MET A 312 -22.21 -16.26 0.74
N PHE A 313 -21.68 -16.36 1.97
CA PHE A 313 -22.42 -16.88 3.13
C PHE A 313 -23.32 -15.84 3.81
N ALA A 314 -23.08 -14.56 3.53
CA ALA A 314 -23.88 -13.44 4.00
C ALA A 314 -25.04 -13.12 3.06
N THR A 315 -24.95 -13.52 1.79
CA THR A 315 -26.04 -13.32 0.83
C THR A 315 -27.22 -14.22 1.22
N PRO A 316 -28.44 -13.66 1.42
CA PRO A 316 -29.60 -14.45 1.76
C PRO A 316 -30.00 -15.39 0.62
N GLU A 317 -30.47 -16.60 0.97
CA GLU A 317 -30.93 -17.59 -0.03
C GLU A 317 -32.23 -17.14 -0.71
N VAL A 318 -33.09 -16.43 0.03
CA VAL A 318 -34.33 -15.85 -0.45
C VAL A 318 -34.15 -14.34 -0.56
N ILE A 319 -34.48 -13.78 -1.71
CA ILE A 319 -34.37 -12.34 -1.95
C ILE A 319 -35.32 -11.59 -1.00
N PRO A 320 -34.81 -10.68 -0.15
CA PRO A 320 -35.65 -9.89 0.74
C PRO A 320 -36.63 -9.01 -0.04
N ALA A 321 -37.90 -9.04 0.34
CA ALA A 321 -38.90 -8.13 -0.21
C ALA A 321 -38.78 -6.77 0.47
N THR A 322 -38.05 -5.84 -0.16
CA THR A 322 -37.92 -4.45 0.32
C THR A 322 -38.63 -3.52 -0.67
N GLN A 323 -39.51 -2.65 -0.18
CA GLN A 323 -40.26 -1.71 -1.03
C GLN A 323 -39.62 -0.32 -1.03
N THR A 324 -38.92 0.01 0.05
CA THR A 324 -38.24 1.31 0.18
C THR A 324 -36.74 1.15 0.41
N PHE A 325 -35.98 2.18 0.03
CA PHE A 325 -34.55 2.23 0.31
C PHE A 325 -34.24 2.15 1.82
N LEU A 326 -35.10 2.74 2.65
CA LEU A 326 -34.91 2.70 4.11
C LEU A 326 -35.08 1.28 4.65
N GLU A 327 -36.09 0.53 4.17
CA GLU A 327 -36.25 -0.89 4.50
C GLU A 327 -35.06 -1.73 4.04
N PHE A 328 -34.55 -1.49 2.83
CA PHE A 328 -33.35 -2.15 2.33
C PHE A 328 -32.13 -1.91 3.24
N MET A 329 -31.90 -0.65 3.63
CA MET A 329 -30.75 -0.26 4.45
C MET A 329 -30.82 -0.82 5.87
N THR A 330 -32.03 -0.98 6.44
CA THR A 330 -32.22 -1.48 7.80
C THR A 330 -32.56 -2.97 7.87
N HIS A 331 -32.64 -3.66 6.73
CA HIS A 331 -33.02 -5.07 6.67
C HIS A 331 -32.01 -5.95 7.46
N PRO A 332 -32.46 -6.72 8.47
CA PRO A 332 -31.55 -7.47 9.35
C PRO A 332 -30.66 -8.49 8.61
N GLU A 333 -31.22 -9.18 7.61
CA GLU A 333 -30.47 -10.19 6.84
C GLU A 333 -29.39 -9.58 5.93
N LEU A 334 -29.58 -8.33 5.50
CA LEU A 334 -28.63 -7.64 4.63
C LEU A 334 -27.49 -6.97 5.41
N PHE A 335 -27.66 -6.79 6.72
CA PHE A 335 -26.66 -6.14 7.57
C PHE A 335 -25.28 -6.81 7.48
N ARG A 336 -25.23 -8.14 7.46
CA ARG A 336 -23.96 -8.88 7.32
C ARG A 336 -23.30 -8.61 5.96
N VAL A 337 -24.08 -8.53 4.88
CA VAL A 337 -23.57 -8.16 3.54
C VAL A 337 -22.95 -6.77 3.58
N PHE A 338 -23.62 -5.79 4.20
CA PHE A 338 -23.12 -4.42 4.30
C PHE A 338 -21.82 -4.33 5.10
N VAL A 339 -21.72 -5.06 6.22
CA VAL A 339 -20.50 -5.15 7.03
C VAL A 339 -19.38 -5.78 6.22
N SER A 340 -19.62 -6.93 5.58
CA SER A 340 -18.60 -7.64 4.80
C SER A 340 -18.13 -6.84 3.59
N LEU A 341 -19.04 -6.13 2.91
CA LEU A 341 -18.68 -5.22 1.82
C LEU A 341 -17.84 -4.03 2.30
N THR A 342 -18.21 -3.42 3.42
CA THR A 342 -17.44 -2.31 4.01
C THR A 342 -16.06 -2.78 4.44
N MET A 343 -15.98 -3.94 5.10
CA MET A 343 -14.72 -4.51 5.58
C MET A 343 -13.84 -5.00 4.42
N LEU A 344 -14.41 -5.52 3.35
CA LEU A 344 -13.70 -5.80 2.09
C LEU A 344 -13.03 -4.54 1.55
N GLY A 345 -13.75 -3.40 1.55
CA GLY A 345 -13.19 -2.09 1.21
C GLY A 345 -12.06 -1.67 2.16
N VAL A 346 -12.27 -1.76 3.48
CA VAL A 346 -11.24 -1.45 4.51
C VAL A 346 -9.97 -2.26 4.28
N SER A 347 -10.12 -3.56 4.06
CA SER A 347 -9.02 -4.47 3.75
C SER A 347 -8.30 -4.07 2.45
N GLY A 348 -9.03 -3.65 1.43
CA GLY A 348 -8.51 -3.07 0.20
C GLY A 348 -7.62 -1.83 0.43
N GLY A 349 -8.09 -0.88 1.24
CA GLY A 349 -7.32 0.33 1.59
C GLY A 349 -6.03 0.02 2.36
N ILE A 350 -6.09 -0.94 3.31
CA ILE A 350 -4.92 -1.41 4.06
C ILE A 350 -3.90 -2.10 3.14
N PHE A 351 -4.38 -2.79 2.11
CA PHE A 351 -3.55 -3.52 1.15
C PHE A 351 -2.83 -2.59 0.17
N ILE A 352 -3.55 -1.62 -0.42
CA ILE A 352 -3.05 -0.86 -1.58
C ILE A 352 -2.05 0.26 -1.23
N VAL A 353 -2.28 0.99 -0.13
CA VAL A 353 -1.45 2.14 0.29
C VAL A 353 0.02 1.77 0.51
N PRO A 354 0.38 0.73 1.29
CA PRO A 354 1.77 0.41 1.54
C PRO A 354 2.50 -0.06 0.27
N LEU A 355 1.82 -0.76 -0.64
CA LEU A 355 2.42 -1.21 -1.90
C LEU A 355 2.84 -0.03 -2.79
N TYR A 356 2.00 1.00 -2.90
CA TYR A 356 2.36 2.23 -3.61
C TYR A 356 3.54 2.95 -2.94
N ALA A 357 3.50 3.11 -1.62
CA ALA A 357 4.59 3.77 -0.88
C ALA A 357 5.92 3.01 -1.02
N MET A 358 5.90 1.67 -0.96
CA MET A 358 7.06 0.81 -1.15
C MET A 358 7.63 0.92 -2.56
N MET A 359 6.76 0.80 -3.59
CA MET A 359 7.17 0.94 -4.99
C MET A 359 7.85 2.30 -5.25
N GLN A 360 7.23 3.38 -4.78
CA GLN A 360 7.72 4.75 -4.96
C GLN A 360 9.05 5.02 -4.24
N SER A 361 9.17 4.55 -3.00
CA SER A 361 10.35 4.74 -2.16
C SER A 361 11.56 3.94 -2.64
N ARG A 362 11.32 2.73 -3.16
CA ARG A 362 12.39 1.85 -3.67
C ARG A 362 12.85 2.24 -5.08
N ALA A 363 11.96 2.84 -5.87
CA ALA A 363 12.29 3.30 -7.21
C ALA A 363 13.38 4.37 -7.19
N LYS A 364 14.41 4.16 -8.03
CA LYS A 364 15.44 5.16 -8.31
C LYS A 364 14.78 6.44 -8.83
N GLU A 365 15.27 7.59 -8.39
CA GLU A 365 14.65 8.88 -8.73
C GLU A 365 14.57 9.12 -10.24
N GLU A 366 15.59 8.69 -11.00
CA GLU A 366 15.73 8.84 -12.45
C GLU A 366 14.81 7.94 -13.29
N GLU A 367 14.28 6.86 -12.70
CA GLU A 367 13.44 5.86 -13.38
C GLU A 367 12.03 5.75 -12.73
N ARG A 368 11.73 6.62 -11.76
CA ARG A 368 10.53 6.49 -10.91
C ARG A 368 9.24 6.64 -11.71
N ALA A 369 9.15 7.63 -12.61
CA ALA A 369 7.93 7.81 -13.39
C ALA A 369 7.73 6.67 -14.40
N GLN A 370 8.82 6.13 -14.95
CA GLN A 370 8.77 4.91 -15.76
C GLN A 370 8.28 3.68 -14.97
N ILE A 371 8.72 3.48 -13.73
CA ILE A 371 8.20 2.37 -12.90
C ILE A 371 6.68 2.52 -12.65
N ILE A 372 6.20 3.74 -12.40
CA ILE A 372 4.75 4.02 -12.27
C ILE A 372 4.03 3.78 -13.59
N ALA A 373 4.62 4.15 -14.73
CA ALA A 373 4.07 3.83 -16.03
C ALA A 373 3.95 2.32 -16.26
N ALA A 374 4.96 1.54 -15.87
CA ALA A 374 4.90 0.08 -15.89
C ALA A 374 3.75 -0.45 -15.02
N ASN A 375 3.57 0.12 -13.82
CA ASN A 375 2.45 -0.20 -12.93
C ASN A 375 1.09 0.04 -13.60
N ASN A 376 0.91 1.19 -14.24
CA ASN A 376 -0.34 1.52 -14.92
C ASN A 376 -0.66 0.55 -16.07
N ILE A 377 0.35 0.12 -16.82
CA ILE A 377 0.18 -0.88 -17.89
C ILE A 377 -0.27 -2.22 -17.30
N TRP A 378 0.36 -2.68 -16.21
CA TRP A 378 -0.06 -3.92 -15.54
C TRP A 378 -1.46 -3.82 -14.94
N ASN A 379 -1.82 -2.68 -14.35
CA ASN A 379 -3.18 -2.46 -13.85
C ASN A 379 -4.20 -2.57 -14.99
N ALA A 380 -3.91 -1.96 -16.14
CA ALA A 380 -4.76 -2.03 -17.31
C ALA A 380 -4.91 -3.47 -17.84
N ILE A 381 -3.82 -4.26 -17.89
CA ILE A 381 -3.86 -5.70 -18.21
C ILE A 381 -4.82 -6.44 -17.28
N PHE A 382 -4.68 -6.19 -15.98
CA PHE A 382 -5.44 -6.89 -14.95
C PHE A 382 -6.93 -6.48 -14.96
N MET A 383 -7.26 -5.22 -15.21
CA MET A 383 -8.66 -4.78 -15.38
C MET A 383 -9.33 -5.36 -16.63
N VAL A 384 -8.59 -5.60 -17.72
CA VAL A 384 -9.15 -6.30 -18.88
C VAL A 384 -9.32 -7.80 -18.56
N ALA A 385 -8.35 -8.40 -17.89
CA ALA A 385 -8.42 -9.80 -17.47
C ALA A 385 -9.59 -10.06 -16.51
N SER A 386 -9.94 -9.11 -15.64
CA SER A 386 -11.11 -9.25 -14.75
C SER A 386 -12.42 -9.30 -15.53
N ALA A 387 -12.58 -8.50 -16.58
CA ALA A 387 -13.76 -8.54 -17.43
C ALA A 387 -13.90 -9.91 -18.14
N ILE A 388 -12.79 -10.42 -18.69
CA ILE A 388 -12.76 -11.76 -19.31
C ILE A 388 -13.10 -12.84 -18.28
N THR A 389 -12.53 -12.74 -17.07
CA THR A 389 -12.79 -13.70 -15.99
C THR A 389 -14.27 -13.69 -15.60
N ALA A 390 -14.88 -12.51 -15.43
CA ALA A 390 -16.30 -12.39 -15.13
C ALA A 390 -17.17 -13.04 -16.21
N ILE A 391 -16.89 -12.78 -17.50
CA ILE A 391 -17.63 -13.39 -18.63
C ILE A 391 -17.53 -14.92 -18.59
N VAL A 392 -16.32 -15.46 -18.43
CA VAL A 392 -16.11 -16.92 -18.41
C VAL A 392 -16.86 -17.56 -17.24
N PHE A 393 -16.73 -17.04 -16.03
CA PHE A 393 -17.30 -17.69 -14.86
C PHE A 393 -18.82 -17.46 -14.71
N LEU A 394 -19.33 -16.26 -15.02
CA LEU A 394 -20.75 -15.94 -14.87
C LEU A 394 -21.57 -16.36 -16.09
N SER A 395 -21.09 -16.11 -17.31
CA SER A 395 -21.88 -16.36 -18.53
C SER A 395 -21.62 -17.74 -19.14
N VAL A 396 -20.37 -18.21 -19.16
CA VAL A 396 -20.03 -19.50 -19.79
C VAL A 396 -20.18 -20.67 -18.82
N MET A 397 -19.69 -20.52 -17.58
CA MET A 397 -19.79 -21.57 -16.55
C MET A 397 -21.08 -21.49 -15.72
N GLY A 398 -21.83 -20.39 -15.82
CA GLY A 398 -23.12 -20.22 -15.14
C GLY A 398 -23.03 -20.11 -13.62
N LEU A 399 -21.89 -19.67 -13.06
CA LEU A 399 -21.78 -19.42 -11.62
C LEU A 399 -22.68 -18.24 -11.21
N SER A 400 -23.27 -18.32 -10.02
CA SER A 400 -23.94 -17.16 -9.43
C SER A 400 -22.92 -16.11 -8.98
N ILE A 401 -23.35 -14.84 -8.84
CA ILE A 401 -22.46 -13.76 -8.39
C ILE A 401 -21.85 -14.04 -7.01
N PRO A 402 -22.61 -14.52 -6.00
CA PRO A 402 -22.04 -14.96 -4.72
C PRO A 402 -20.96 -16.05 -4.87
N GLN A 403 -21.18 -17.05 -5.72
CA GLN A 403 -20.19 -18.10 -5.99
C GLN A 403 -18.93 -17.54 -6.67
N PHE A 404 -19.11 -16.58 -7.58
CA PHE A 404 -18.01 -15.87 -8.21
C PHE A 404 -17.18 -15.08 -7.19
N PHE A 405 -17.81 -14.41 -6.23
CA PHE A 405 -17.10 -13.74 -5.14
C PHE A 405 -16.31 -14.70 -4.27
N LEU A 406 -16.86 -15.89 -3.96
CA LEU A 406 -16.13 -16.95 -3.26
C LEU A 406 -14.92 -17.43 -4.09
N PHE A 407 -15.10 -17.67 -5.39
CA PHE A 407 -14.00 -18.04 -6.29
C PHE A 407 -12.88 -16.99 -6.26
N LEU A 408 -13.21 -15.70 -6.39
CA LEU A 408 -12.22 -14.62 -6.32
C LEU A 408 -11.47 -14.62 -4.99
N SER A 409 -12.14 -14.88 -3.87
CA SER A 409 -11.51 -14.99 -2.56
C SER A 409 -10.57 -16.18 -2.44
N LEU A 410 -10.94 -17.34 -3.00
CA LEU A 410 -10.08 -18.53 -3.03
C LEU A 410 -8.83 -18.28 -3.89
N VAL A 411 -8.99 -17.67 -5.07
CA VAL A 411 -7.85 -17.30 -5.92
C VAL A 411 -6.98 -16.26 -5.21
N ASN A 412 -7.57 -15.24 -4.55
CA ASN A 412 -6.84 -14.28 -3.75
C ASN A 412 -6.03 -14.97 -2.65
N PHE A 413 -6.61 -15.94 -1.94
CA PHE A 413 -5.90 -16.71 -0.93
C PHE A 413 -4.67 -17.44 -1.50
N VAL A 414 -4.81 -18.08 -2.66
CA VAL A 414 -3.70 -18.77 -3.35
C VAL A 414 -2.61 -17.79 -3.78
N VAL A 415 -2.99 -16.65 -4.38
CA VAL A 415 -2.05 -15.59 -4.80
C VAL A 415 -1.29 -15.04 -3.58
N VAL A 416 -2.00 -14.76 -2.49
CA VAL A 416 -1.44 -14.29 -1.23
C VAL A 416 -0.45 -15.29 -0.65
N LEU A 417 -0.81 -16.57 -0.60
CA LEU A 417 0.06 -17.64 -0.14
C LEU A 417 1.32 -17.74 -0.99
N TYR A 418 1.17 -17.68 -2.32
CA TYR A 418 2.30 -17.69 -3.25
C TYR A 418 3.24 -16.49 -3.04
N ILE A 419 2.71 -15.28 -2.90
CA ILE A 419 3.51 -14.08 -2.63
C ILE A 419 4.30 -14.26 -1.34
N TYR A 420 3.70 -14.77 -0.27
CA TYR A 420 4.38 -14.91 1.03
C TYR A 420 5.42 -16.02 1.08
N ILE A 421 5.23 -17.09 0.31
CA ILE A 421 6.30 -18.08 0.10
C ILE A 421 7.50 -17.44 -0.60
N GLN A 422 7.26 -16.51 -1.54
CA GLN A 422 8.30 -15.84 -2.33
C GLN A 422 8.96 -14.65 -1.63
N THR A 423 8.28 -14.03 -0.68
CA THR A 423 8.77 -12.92 0.16
C THR A 423 8.53 -13.20 1.64
N PRO A 424 9.35 -14.07 2.25
CA PRO A 424 9.22 -14.38 3.67
C PRO A 424 9.31 -13.14 4.56
N ASP A 425 10.04 -12.11 4.11
CA ASP A 425 10.19 -10.83 4.82
C ASP A 425 8.84 -10.18 5.16
N PHE A 426 7.83 -10.26 4.28
CA PHE A 426 6.52 -9.63 4.51
C PHE A 426 5.76 -10.39 5.60
N PHE A 427 5.77 -11.73 5.54
CA PHE A 427 5.13 -12.58 6.52
C PHE A 427 5.77 -12.40 7.90
N TRP A 428 7.10 -12.43 7.98
CA TRP A 428 7.78 -12.28 9.26
C TRP A 428 7.66 -10.87 9.84
N ARG A 429 7.67 -9.83 8.99
CA ARG A 429 7.33 -8.47 9.42
C ARG A 429 5.89 -8.37 9.93
N PHE A 430 4.95 -9.06 9.30
CA PHE A 430 3.57 -9.13 9.79
C PHE A 430 3.48 -9.80 11.15
N VAL A 431 4.15 -10.94 11.36
CA VAL A 431 4.18 -11.62 12.66
C VAL A 431 4.80 -10.71 13.73
N VAL A 432 5.93 -10.06 13.44
CA VAL A 432 6.58 -9.10 14.35
C VAL A 432 5.66 -7.92 14.64
N TRP A 433 5.01 -7.36 13.61
CA TRP A 433 4.08 -6.25 13.75
C TRP A 433 2.87 -6.65 14.60
N LEU A 434 2.28 -7.83 14.35
CA LEU A 434 1.15 -8.37 15.09
C LEU A 434 1.49 -8.59 16.56
N VAL A 435 2.60 -9.27 16.86
CA VAL A 435 3.05 -9.52 18.24
C VAL A 435 3.35 -8.20 18.94
N SER A 436 4.07 -7.28 18.28
CA SER A 436 4.45 -6.01 18.88
C SER A 436 3.25 -5.10 19.18
N HIS A 437 2.16 -5.17 18.40
CA HIS A 437 0.95 -4.36 18.63
C HIS A 437 -0.10 -5.03 19.53
N THR A 438 -0.17 -6.37 19.55
CA THR A 438 -1.18 -7.10 20.36
C THR A 438 -0.69 -7.40 21.77
N MET A 439 0.59 -7.77 21.94
CA MET A 439 1.15 -8.22 23.22
C MET A 439 1.97 -7.16 23.95
N TYR A 440 2.51 -6.17 23.23
CA TYR A 440 3.44 -5.19 23.77
C TYR A 440 2.98 -3.75 23.52
N ARG A 441 3.30 -2.84 24.42
CA ARG A 441 3.22 -1.39 24.16
C ARG A 441 4.63 -0.86 24.08
N VAL A 442 5.23 -1.00 22.89
CA VAL A 442 6.62 -0.61 22.67
C VAL A 442 6.71 0.91 22.54
N ARG A 443 7.50 1.53 23.40
CA ARG A 443 7.95 2.92 23.25
C ARG A 443 9.37 2.93 22.76
N HIS A 444 9.69 3.91 21.94
CA HIS A 444 11.04 4.08 21.41
C HIS A 444 11.57 5.42 21.86
N LYS A 445 12.82 5.45 22.30
CA LYS A 445 13.53 6.66 22.67
C LYS A 445 14.87 6.69 21.92
N ASP A 446 15.14 7.82 21.28
CA ASP A 446 16.42 8.13 20.63
C ASP A 446 16.89 7.16 19.54
N LEU A 447 15.98 6.36 18.93
CA LEU A 447 16.29 5.48 17.79
C LEU A 447 16.87 6.20 16.57
N SER A 448 16.73 7.53 16.48
CA SER A 448 17.37 8.36 15.46
C SER A 448 18.90 8.30 15.52
N ASN A 449 19.48 7.86 16.64
CA ASN A 449 20.92 7.67 16.80
C ASN A 449 21.44 6.48 15.97
N ILE A 450 20.58 5.53 15.59
CA ILE A 450 20.95 4.44 14.69
C ILE A 450 21.00 5.02 13.26
N PRO A 451 22.14 4.91 12.55
CA PRO A 451 22.33 5.58 11.27
C PRO A 451 21.36 5.07 10.21
N ALA A 452 20.74 6.00 9.49
CA ALA A 452 19.79 5.70 8.42
C ALA A 452 20.45 5.08 7.18
N ASN A 453 21.77 5.27 6.99
CA ASN A 453 22.56 4.69 5.91
C ASN A 453 23.92 4.21 6.45
N GLY A 454 24.54 3.25 5.78
CA GLY A 454 25.82 2.68 6.22
C GLY A 454 25.67 1.64 7.33
N GLY A 455 26.79 0.98 7.66
CA GLY A 455 26.83 -0.12 8.62
C GLY A 455 26.83 0.38 10.05
N ALA A 456 26.30 -0.42 10.97
CA ALA A 456 26.27 -0.11 12.39
C ALA A 456 26.23 -1.38 13.24
N LEU A 457 26.98 -1.38 14.34
CA LEU A 457 26.95 -2.45 15.33
C LEU A 457 26.08 -2.04 16.52
N ILE A 458 24.95 -2.71 16.71
CA ILE A 458 24.10 -2.54 17.88
C ILE A 458 24.54 -3.50 18.97
N VAL A 459 24.68 -2.99 20.19
CA VAL A 459 25.05 -3.77 21.37
C VAL A 459 23.97 -3.62 22.42
N CYS A 460 23.32 -4.72 22.79
CA CYS A 460 22.09 -4.68 23.57
C CYS A 460 22.05 -5.77 24.66
N ASN A 461 21.35 -5.49 25.76
CA ASN A 461 21.09 -6.48 26.82
C ASN A 461 20.10 -7.56 26.36
N HIS A 462 20.18 -8.76 26.97
CA HIS A 462 19.37 -9.92 26.58
C HIS A 462 18.48 -10.43 27.73
N VAL A 463 17.21 -10.01 27.71
CA VAL A 463 16.20 -10.25 28.73
C VAL A 463 15.21 -11.37 28.35
N SER A 464 14.82 -11.46 27.07
CA SER A 464 13.80 -12.41 26.60
C SER A 464 14.08 -12.95 25.20
N TYR A 465 13.45 -14.08 24.85
CA TYR A 465 13.52 -14.62 23.49
C TYR A 465 12.88 -13.71 22.42
N VAL A 466 12.10 -12.71 22.82
CA VAL A 466 11.40 -11.78 21.91
C VAL A 466 12.22 -10.50 21.67
N ASP A 467 13.36 -10.33 22.35
CA ASP A 467 14.21 -9.13 22.25
C ASP A 467 14.60 -8.81 20.81
N ALA A 468 15.07 -9.84 20.08
CA ALA A 468 15.44 -9.73 18.68
C ALA A 468 14.23 -9.36 17.80
N LEU A 469 13.05 -9.89 18.09
CA LEU A 469 11.81 -9.58 17.36
C LEU A 469 11.37 -8.13 17.61
N LEU A 470 11.44 -7.65 18.86
CA LEU A 470 11.06 -6.29 19.23
C LEU A 470 12.04 -5.27 18.63
N LEU A 471 13.35 -5.53 18.67
CA LEU A 471 14.35 -4.69 18.00
C LEU A 471 14.16 -4.67 16.49
N ALA A 472 13.89 -5.82 15.87
CA ALA A 472 13.62 -5.91 14.44
C ALA A 472 12.36 -5.13 14.03
N GLY A 473 11.32 -5.12 14.85
CA GLY A 473 10.11 -4.33 14.61
C GLY A 473 10.26 -2.83 14.93
N ALA A 474 11.21 -2.47 15.80
CA ALA A 474 11.41 -1.09 16.24
C ALA A 474 12.07 -0.19 15.19
N TYR A 475 12.91 -0.78 14.33
CA TYR A 475 13.73 -0.03 13.39
C TYR A 475 13.43 -0.41 11.93
N PRO A 476 13.31 0.57 11.00
CA PRO A 476 12.87 0.28 9.63
C PRO A 476 13.84 -0.59 8.83
N ARG A 477 15.15 -0.48 9.09
CA ARG A 477 16.19 -1.25 8.39
C ARG A 477 16.29 -2.66 8.99
N PRO A 478 16.47 -3.71 8.16
CA PRO A 478 16.69 -5.06 8.66
C PRO A 478 17.91 -5.12 9.59
N ILE A 479 17.70 -5.62 10.81
CA ILE A 479 18.75 -5.88 11.79
C ILE A 479 19.13 -7.36 11.70
N ARG A 480 20.41 -7.65 11.54
CA ARG A 480 20.94 -9.02 11.50
C ARG A 480 21.42 -9.40 12.90
N PHE A 481 20.88 -10.47 13.45
CA PHE A 481 21.20 -10.90 14.81
C PHE A 481 22.27 -11.98 14.80
N LEU A 482 23.16 -11.93 15.78
CA LEU A 482 24.00 -13.07 16.15
C LEU A 482 23.20 -13.95 17.11
N MET A 483 23.08 -15.25 16.83
CA MET A 483 22.22 -16.16 17.61
C MET A 483 22.86 -17.53 17.78
N ASP A 484 22.61 -18.17 18.92
CA ASP A 484 23.06 -19.53 19.19
C ASP A 484 22.59 -20.53 18.12
N ARG A 485 23.46 -21.47 17.75
CA ARG A 485 23.26 -22.43 16.66
C ARG A 485 22.12 -23.40 16.95
N ASP A 486 21.90 -23.80 18.20
CA ASP A 486 20.86 -24.77 18.54
C ASP A 486 19.48 -24.12 18.43
N ILE A 487 19.35 -22.89 18.93
CA ILE A 487 18.14 -22.07 18.76
C ILE A 487 17.89 -21.81 17.26
N TYR A 488 18.94 -21.52 16.49
CA TYR A 488 18.84 -21.28 15.04
C TYR A 488 18.30 -22.51 14.29
N ASN A 489 18.59 -23.72 14.77
CA ASN A 489 18.20 -24.96 14.12
C ASN A 489 16.83 -25.49 14.55
N LEU A 490 16.17 -24.87 15.54
CA LEU A 490 14.81 -25.26 15.93
C LEU A 490 13.85 -25.21 14.72
N PRO A 491 12.93 -26.19 14.61
CA PRO A 491 11.94 -26.22 13.53
C PRO A 491 11.10 -24.93 13.58
N PHE A 492 10.69 -24.42 12.42
CA PHE A 492 10.02 -23.12 12.21
C PHE A 492 10.89 -21.87 12.46
N ILE A 493 11.70 -21.83 13.53
CA ILE A 493 12.62 -20.71 13.80
C ILE A 493 13.68 -20.60 12.71
N LYS A 494 14.19 -21.73 12.21
CA LYS A 494 15.17 -21.77 11.13
C LYS A 494 14.73 -21.02 9.87
N ALA A 495 13.44 -21.06 9.53
CA ALA A 495 12.92 -20.35 8.36
C ALA A 495 12.92 -18.82 8.59
N PHE A 496 12.49 -18.38 9.76
CA PHE A 496 12.58 -16.98 10.20
C PHE A 496 14.03 -16.48 10.21
N CYS A 497 14.93 -17.23 10.85
CA CYS A 497 16.34 -16.88 10.95
C CYS A 497 17.04 -16.79 9.58
N ARG A 498 16.66 -17.65 8.62
CA ARG A 498 17.15 -17.57 7.25
C ARG A 498 16.65 -16.31 6.53
N ALA A 499 15.36 -15.97 6.67
CA ALA A 499 14.79 -14.76 6.08
C ALA A 499 15.48 -13.50 6.62
N CYS A 500 15.65 -13.40 7.94
CA CYS A 500 16.31 -12.28 8.60
C CYS A 500 17.86 -12.30 8.50
N LYS A 501 18.45 -13.25 7.76
CA LYS A 501 19.91 -13.45 7.63
C LYS A 501 20.64 -13.49 8.98
N VAL A 502 20.03 -14.11 9.99
CA VAL A 502 20.60 -14.34 11.32
C VAL A 502 21.90 -15.13 11.18
N ILE A 503 22.91 -14.73 11.95
CA ILE A 503 24.24 -15.31 11.96
C ILE A 503 24.28 -16.36 13.09
N PRO A 504 24.28 -17.67 12.78
CA PRO A 504 24.43 -18.68 13.81
C PRO A 504 25.86 -18.66 14.36
N ILE A 505 26.00 -18.77 15.68
CA ILE A 505 27.26 -18.93 16.39
C ILE A 505 27.17 -20.12 17.34
N ASP A 506 28.28 -20.82 17.50
CA ASP A 506 28.43 -21.88 18.49
C ASP A 506 29.57 -21.43 19.42
N SER A 507 29.25 -21.20 20.69
CA SER A 507 30.19 -20.67 21.68
C SER A 507 31.26 -21.69 22.08
N THR A 508 31.03 -22.98 21.78
CA THR A 508 31.96 -24.07 22.09
C THR A 508 32.99 -24.31 20.98
N ASP A 509 32.68 -23.94 19.73
CA ASP A 509 33.56 -24.10 18.57
C ASP A 509 34.25 -22.79 18.14
N ARG A 510 35.56 -22.70 18.40
CA ARG A 510 36.40 -21.55 18.00
C ARG A 510 36.35 -21.26 16.50
N ARG A 511 36.21 -22.27 15.63
CA ARG A 511 36.07 -22.06 14.18
C ARG A 511 34.73 -21.43 13.84
N SER A 512 33.66 -21.84 14.51
CA SER A 512 32.33 -21.25 14.38
C SER A 512 32.33 -19.77 14.76
N ILE A 513 32.92 -19.42 15.91
CA ILE A 513 33.06 -18.02 16.37
C ILE A 513 33.78 -17.16 15.33
N LEU A 514 34.93 -17.62 14.82
CA LEU A 514 35.70 -16.87 13.81
C LEU A 514 34.90 -16.68 12.52
N LYS A 515 34.20 -17.71 12.04
CA LYS A 515 33.33 -17.62 10.85
C LYS A 515 32.18 -16.63 11.06
N ALA A 516 31.57 -16.64 12.24
CA ALA A 516 30.50 -15.71 12.59
C ALA A 516 31.01 -14.26 12.57
N PHE A 517 32.18 -13.98 13.16
CA PHE A 517 32.76 -12.63 13.16
C PHE A 517 33.15 -12.13 11.76
N VAL A 518 33.67 -13.01 10.89
CA VAL A 518 33.91 -12.65 9.49
C VAL A 518 32.60 -12.28 8.78
N LYS A 519 31.51 -13.02 9.00
CA LYS A 519 30.19 -12.67 8.47
C LYS A 519 29.66 -11.36 9.01
N VAL A 520 29.82 -11.10 10.31
CA VAL A 520 29.42 -9.83 10.94
C VAL A 520 30.11 -8.67 10.21
N ASN A 521 31.43 -8.72 10.07
CA ASN A 521 32.17 -7.66 9.39
C ASN A 521 31.75 -7.47 7.93
N GLY A 522 31.61 -8.57 7.18
CA GLY A 522 31.18 -8.48 5.78
C GLY A 522 29.81 -7.81 5.62
N TYR A 523 28.90 -8.02 6.58
CA TYR A 523 27.61 -7.32 6.60
C TYR A 523 27.74 -5.86 7.01
N LEU A 524 28.55 -5.54 8.02
CA LEU A 524 28.82 -4.16 8.42
C LEU A 524 29.45 -3.36 7.26
N GLU A 525 30.38 -3.94 6.50
CA GLU A 525 31.01 -3.34 5.31
C GLU A 525 30.03 -3.16 4.14
N GLN A 526 29.09 -4.10 3.96
CA GLN A 526 27.96 -3.95 3.02
C GLN A 526 26.96 -2.86 3.44
N GLY A 527 27.19 -2.25 4.60
CA GLY A 527 26.36 -1.21 5.15
C GLY A 527 25.16 -1.74 5.92
N ASP A 528 25.11 -3.02 6.32
CA ASP A 528 24.02 -3.57 7.13
C ASP A 528 24.16 -3.25 8.62
N ILE A 529 23.05 -3.37 9.34
CA ILE A 529 23.03 -3.27 10.80
C ILE A 529 23.12 -4.67 11.39
N VAL A 530 24.08 -4.86 12.30
CA VAL A 530 24.23 -6.11 13.04
C VAL A 530 23.99 -5.85 14.52
N CYS A 531 23.17 -6.67 15.16
CA CYS A 531 22.92 -6.62 16.60
C CYS A 531 23.57 -7.83 17.29
N VAL A 532 24.28 -7.54 18.37
CA VAL A 532 24.93 -8.54 19.22
C VAL A 532 24.42 -8.39 20.64
N PHE A 533 24.07 -9.53 21.25
CA PHE A 533 23.77 -9.66 22.67
C PHE A 533 25.02 -10.21 23.37
N PRO A 534 25.91 -9.34 23.91
CA PRO A 534 27.23 -9.74 24.38
C PRO A 534 27.23 -10.51 25.70
N GLU A 535 26.07 -10.67 26.36
CA GLU A 535 25.92 -11.52 27.55
C GLU A 535 26.04 -13.02 27.21
N GLY A 536 25.77 -13.41 25.96
CA GLY A 536 25.85 -14.79 25.47
C GLY A 536 24.76 -15.73 25.97
N GLU A 537 24.09 -15.40 27.07
CA GLU A 537 22.94 -16.11 27.62
C GLU A 537 21.83 -15.12 28.03
N LEU A 538 20.63 -15.65 28.25
CA LEU A 538 19.51 -14.87 28.78
C LEU A 538 19.66 -14.68 30.29
N THR A 539 19.40 -13.46 30.76
CA THR A 539 19.45 -13.14 32.20
C THR A 539 18.54 -14.06 33.04
N HIS A 540 19.04 -14.43 34.22
CA HIS A 540 18.35 -15.32 35.18
C HIS A 540 17.64 -14.57 36.31
N ASP A 541 18.04 -13.33 36.58
CA ASP A 541 17.57 -12.48 37.69
C ASP A 541 17.05 -11.11 37.23
N GLY A 542 17.14 -10.82 35.92
CA GLY A 542 16.75 -9.54 35.33
C GLY A 542 17.86 -8.50 35.34
N GLU A 543 19.05 -8.85 35.83
CA GLU A 543 20.22 -8.00 35.79
C GLU A 543 21.05 -8.21 34.52
N ILE A 544 21.78 -7.17 34.11
CA ILE A 544 22.67 -7.22 32.94
C ILE A 544 23.99 -7.87 33.36
N GLY A 545 24.27 -9.02 32.76
CA GLY A 545 25.50 -9.78 32.97
C GLY A 545 26.77 -9.09 32.45
N PRO A 546 27.94 -9.70 32.65
CA PRO A 546 29.17 -9.23 32.07
C PRO A 546 29.16 -9.42 30.54
N PHE A 547 29.68 -8.42 29.81
CA PHE A 547 29.79 -8.49 28.35
C PHE A 547 31.05 -9.26 27.93
N MET A 548 30.89 -10.25 27.05
CA MET A 548 31.99 -11.07 26.56
C MET A 548 32.99 -10.26 25.71
N ARG A 549 34.28 -10.52 25.90
CA ARG A 549 35.39 -9.91 25.14
C ARG A 549 35.37 -10.20 23.64
N GLY A 550 34.56 -11.17 23.19
CA GLY A 550 34.38 -11.46 21.78
C GLY A 550 33.92 -10.25 20.96
N ILE A 551 33.18 -9.32 21.58
CA ILE A 551 32.72 -8.11 20.91
C ILE A 551 33.87 -7.15 20.58
N ASP A 552 34.91 -7.09 21.41
CA ASP A 552 36.09 -6.25 21.16
C ASP A 552 36.81 -6.66 19.87
N LEU A 553 36.76 -7.95 19.51
CA LEU A 553 37.33 -8.46 18.26
C LEU A 553 36.51 -8.04 17.04
N ILE A 554 35.19 -7.91 17.16
CA ILE A 554 34.31 -7.40 16.11
C ILE A 554 34.57 -5.90 15.92
N ILE A 555 34.60 -5.15 17.03
CA ILE A 555 34.83 -3.70 17.03
C ILE A 555 36.19 -3.37 16.40
N LYS A 556 37.28 -4.04 16.81
CA LYS A 556 38.62 -3.78 16.26
C LYS A 556 38.76 -4.03 14.76
N ARG A 557 37.89 -4.86 14.19
CA ARG A 557 37.94 -5.22 12.77
C ARG A 557 36.93 -4.44 11.92
N SER A 558 36.10 -3.59 12.52
CA SER A 558 35.08 -2.81 11.81
C SER A 558 35.18 -1.35 12.20
N ASN A 559 35.17 -0.45 11.21
CA ASN A 559 35.22 0.99 11.46
C ASN A 559 33.82 1.64 11.50
N VAL A 560 32.81 0.85 11.86
CA VAL A 560 31.41 1.31 11.92
C VAL A 560 31.09 1.88 13.30
N PRO A 561 30.11 2.80 13.41
CA PRO A 561 29.63 3.25 14.71
C PRO A 561 29.03 2.09 15.52
N VAL A 562 29.32 2.07 16.81
CA VAL A 562 28.76 1.14 17.79
C VAL A 562 27.67 1.86 18.58
N ILE A 563 26.44 1.37 18.54
CA ILE A 563 25.29 1.97 19.23
C ILE A 563 24.88 1.09 20.42
N PRO A 564 25.07 1.58 21.67
CA PRO A 564 24.52 0.89 22.83
C PRO A 564 23.00 1.06 22.86
N VAL A 565 22.28 -0.04 23.07
CA VAL A 565 20.82 -0.05 23.14
C VAL A 565 20.38 -0.78 24.40
N ALA A 566 19.43 -0.22 25.14
CA ALA A 566 18.82 -0.86 26.29
C ALA A 566 17.37 -1.23 26.02
N LEU A 567 17.03 -2.48 26.35
CA LEU A 567 15.67 -2.97 26.47
C LEU A 567 15.22 -2.86 27.92
N GLN A 568 14.14 -2.12 28.14
CA GLN A 568 13.53 -1.87 29.45
C GLN A 568 12.13 -2.49 29.54
N GLY A 569 11.74 -2.98 30.72
CA GLY A 569 10.37 -3.43 30.99
C GLY A 569 10.04 -4.84 30.47
N LEU A 570 11.07 -5.64 30.16
CA LEU A 570 10.90 -7.00 29.62
C LEU A 570 10.94 -8.08 30.69
N TRP A 571 11.58 -7.80 31.83
CA TRP A 571 11.52 -8.67 33.01
C TRP A 571 10.08 -8.75 33.54
N GLY A 572 9.57 -9.96 33.76
CA GLY A 572 8.18 -10.21 34.17
C GLY A 572 7.16 -10.33 33.05
N SER A 573 7.61 -10.22 31.79
CA SER A 573 6.79 -10.57 30.63
C SER A 573 6.63 -12.08 30.46
N TYR A 574 5.61 -12.51 29.68
CA TYR A 574 5.31 -13.92 29.38
C TYR A 574 6.51 -14.72 28.86
N PHE A 575 7.43 -14.06 28.16
CA PHE A 575 8.61 -14.66 27.53
C PHE A 575 9.89 -14.53 28.36
N SER A 576 9.81 -13.94 29.56
CA SER A 576 10.92 -13.86 30.52
C SER A 576 10.97 -15.09 31.43
N ARG A 577 12.13 -15.31 32.06
CA ARG A 577 12.35 -16.40 33.04
C ARG A 577 11.80 -16.10 34.44
N GLU A 578 11.27 -14.90 34.70
CA GLU A 578 10.74 -14.52 36.03
C GLU A 578 9.54 -15.39 36.45
N GLY A 579 9.69 -16.22 37.50
CA GLY A 579 8.63 -17.09 38.02
C GLY A 579 8.42 -18.41 37.26
N GLY A 580 9.43 -18.92 36.53
CA GLY A 580 9.41 -20.24 35.87
C GLY A 580 9.97 -20.25 34.43
N ARG A 581 9.85 -21.38 33.70
CA ARG A 581 10.30 -21.47 32.29
C ARG A 581 9.49 -20.52 31.39
N ALA A 582 10.17 -19.81 30.48
CA ALA A 582 9.52 -18.97 29.47
C ALA A 582 8.52 -19.78 28.64
N LEU A 583 7.43 -19.16 28.16
CA LEU A 583 6.37 -19.76 27.33
C LEU A 583 5.42 -20.77 28.00
N LEU A 584 5.62 -21.13 29.27
CA LEU A 584 4.80 -22.12 29.99
C LEU A 584 3.91 -21.52 31.08
N LYS A 585 3.83 -20.19 31.16
CA LYS A 585 3.09 -19.45 32.20
C LYS A 585 1.72 -19.04 31.69
N LEU A 586 0.79 -18.69 32.57
CA LEU A 586 -0.39 -17.89 32.21
C LEU A 586 0.02 -16.41 32.10
N PRO A 587 -0.43 -15.66 31.08
CA PRO A 587 -0.02 -14.26 30.90
C PRO A 587 -0.57 -13.37 32.01
N LYS A 588 0.26 -13.04 33.01
CA LYS A 588 -0.10 -12.16 34.14
C LYS A 588 -0.20 -10.67 33.77
N ARG A 589 0.44 -10.24 32.69
CA ARG A 589 0.39 -8.87 32.14
C ARG A 589 0.18 -8.95 30.64
N PHE A 590 -1.05 -8.78 30.18
CA PHE A 590 -1.36 -8.87 28.76
C PHE A 590 -0.82 -7.68 27.94
N TRP A 591 -0.27 -6.63 28.57
CA TRP A 591 0.37 -5.46 27.91
C TRP A 591 1.60 -4.97 28.69
N SER A 592 2.73 -5.66 28.57
CA SER A 592 3.99 -5.15 29.14
C SER A 592 4.42 -3.87 28.42
N LYS A 593 4.71 -2.82 29.20
CA LYS A 593 5.28 -1.57 28.69
C LYS A 593 6.76 -1.80 28.46
N VAL A 594 7.15 -1.93 27.20
CA VAL A 594 8.55 -2.12 26.81
C VAL A 594 9.08 -0.81 26.26
N CYS A 595 10.29 -0.42 26.66
CA CYS A 595 10.95 0.75 26.09
C CYS A 595 12.29 0.34 25.49
N ILE A 596 12.53 0.77 24.25
CA ILE A 596 13.78 0.56 23.52
C ILE A 596 14.48 1.90 23.45
N VAL A 597 15.64 2.01 24.09
CA VAL A 597 16.41 3.26 24.20
C VAL A 597 17.74 3.09 23.50
N ALA A 598 18.01 3.90 22.48
CA ALA A 598 19.31 3.93 21.81
C ALA A 598 20.18 5.08 22.33
N GLY A 599 21.39 4.76 22.79
CA GLY A 599 22.37 5.76 23.20
C GLY A 599 23.05 6.46 22.02
N SER A 600 23.94 7.40 22.33
CA SER A 600 24.74 8.08 21.32
C SER A 600 25.72 7.12 20.63
N PRO A 601 25.98 7.28 19.32
CA PRO A 601 26.96 6.45 18.61
C PRO A 601 28.36 6.62 19.20
N ILE A 602 29.04 5.50 19.41
CA ILE A 602 30.42 5.45 19.89
C ILE A 602 31.32 5.04 18.72
N HIS A 603 32.40 5.77 18.49
CA HIS A 603 33.40 5.39 17.49
C HIS A 603 34.10 4.08 17.90
N ALA A 604 34.39 3.22 16.91
CA ALA A 604 34.98 1.90 17.16
C ALA A 604 36.28 1.95 18.00
N GLU A 605 37.09 3.00 17.83
CA GLU A 605 38.34 3.21 18.58
C GLU A 605 38.13 3.45 20.09
N GLN A 606 36.96 3.99 20.46
CA GLN A 606 36.61 4.32 21.84
C GLN A 606 35.69 3.25 22.47
N ALA A 607 35.18 2.32 21.67
CA ALA A 607 34.26 1.29 22.11
C ALA A 607 35.02 0.07 22.68
N SER A 608 34.62 -0.37 23.87
CA SER A 608 35.04 -1.64 24.47
C SER A 608 33.88 -2.32 25.17
N SER A 609 33.97 -3.61 25.42
CA SER A 609 32.93 -4.38 26.10
C SER A 609 32.53 -3.77 27.45
N THR A 610 33.50 -3.26 28.22
CA THR A 610 33.27 -2.61 29.51
C THR A 610 32.51 -1.29 29.36
N ILE A 611 32.96 -0.41 28.47
CA ILE A 611 32.32 0.89 28.23
C ILE A 611 30.89 0.68 27.72
N LEU A 612 30.70 -0.26 26.81
CA LEU A 612 29.38 -0.57 26.25
C LEU A 612 28.43 -1.12 27.32
N ARG A 613 28.92 -1.95 28.24
CA ARG A 613 28.13 -2.45 29.35
C ARG A 613 27.65 -1.32 30.26
N GLU A 614 28.54 -0.41 30.64
CA GLU A 614 28.20 0.75 31.48
C GLU A 614 27.18 1.66 30.81
N GLN A 615 27.32 1.90 29.50
CA GLN A 615 26.36 2.67 28.73
C GLN A 615 24.99 1.98 28.67
N VAL A 616 24.94 0.67 28.40
CA VAL A 616 23.67 -0.08 28.38
C VAL A 616 23.02 -0.11 29.76
N LEU A 617 23.79 -0.26 30.84
CA LEU A 617 23.30 -0.16 32.23
C LEU A 617 22.69 1.22 32.52
N ALA A 618 23.38 2.29 32.14
CA ALA A 618 22.90 3.66 32.33
C ALA A 618 21.61 3.94 31.52
N LEU A 619 21.54 3.42 30.29
CA LEU A 619 20.35 3.53 29.44
C LEU A 619 19.17 2.72 29.99
N ARG A 620 19.41 1.52 30.55
CA ARG A 620 18.37 0.68 31.17
C ARG A 620 17.85 1.35 32.44
N GLY A 621 18.73 1.87 33.28
CA GLY A 621 18.39 2.32 34.63
C GLY A 621 17.71 1.22 35.45
N ASP A 622 16.75 1.61 36.27
CA ASP A 622 16.01 0.70 37.17
C ASP A 622 14.85 -0.04 36.48
N ASN A 623 14.58 0.25 35.21
CA ASN A 623 13.48 -0.36 34.47
C ASN A 623 13.91 -1.70 33.85
N ARG A 624 13.92 -2.75 34.69
CA ARG A 624 14.18 -4.15 34.28
C ARG A 624 13.13 -4.67 33.29
#